data_AF-A0A0D1VWQ6-F1
#
_entry.id   AF-A0A0D1VWQ6-F1
#
_cell.length_a   1.000
_cell.length_b   1.000
_cell.length_c   1.000
_cell.angle_alpha   90.00
_cell.angle_beta   90.00
_cell.angle_gamma   90.00
#
_symmetry.space_group_name_H-M   'P 1'
#
loop_
_entity.id
_entity.type
_entity.pdbx_description
1 polymer ?
#
loop_
_entity_poly.entity_id
_entity_poly.type
_entity_poly.pdbx_seq_one_letter_code
_entity_poly.pdbx_strand_id
1 'polypeptide(L)'
;MSQPLAPRPSQNADGTLPVSSSHRPRKISTACGACKQRKTRCTGGNPCEACATRRSPCVYDATSDQRRKIANQRNVQELADTQVQLERHRQLLGGMIAIVKAGDYEANSDLNRVIRSGVDLSQLAAHVRNECRSNVAIQQAFDQIEFNIDGPLELPSPTQILSGINTDPSPTTMSRGSGSNSDSSIELQLLSSNPTPDSHLSSCR
;
A
#
# COMPACT_ATOMS: atom_id res chain seq x y z
N MET A 1 -22.18 -0.70 30.06
CA MET A 1 -21.93 0.07 31.28
C MET A 1 -20.58 0.77 31.14
N SER A 2 -20.56 1.89 30.42
CA SER A 2 -19.37 2.69 30.11
C SER A 2 -19.10 3.64 31.27
N GLN A 3 -17.98 3.48 31.99
CA GLN A 3 -17.59 4.43 33.03
C GLN A 3 -17.02 5.72 32.40
N PRO A 4 -17.51 6.92 32.80
CA PRO A 4 -16.95 8.18 32.34
C PRO A 4 -15.60 8.47 33.03
N LEU A 5 -14.67 9.04 32.27
CA LEU A 5 -13.38 9.53 32.74
C LEU A 5 -13.57 10.75 33.66
N ALA A 6 -12.89 10.75 34.80
CA ALA A 6 -12.95 11.84 35.78
C ALA A 6 -12.32 13.15 35.26
N PRO A 7 -12.86 14.34 35.61
CA PRO A 7 -12.29 15.62 35.19
C PRO A 7 -10.90 15.89 35.81
N ARG A 8 -10.05 16.56 35.04
CA ARG A 8 -8.71 17.02 35.43
C ARG A 8 -8.82 18.09 36.54
N PRO A 9 -8.07 17.99 37.65
CA PRO A 9 -8.15 19.00 38.71
C PRO A 9 -7.52 20.33 38.27
N SER A 10 -8.24 21.41 38.56
CA SER A 10 -7.86 22.81 38.33
C SER A 10 -6.66 23.18 39.21
N GLN A 11 -5.55 23.56 38.59
CA GLN A 11 -4.41 24.16 39.31
C GLN A 11 -4.63 25.67 39.40
N ASN A 12 -5.15 26.14 40.53
CA ASN A 12 -5.11 27.55 40.87
C ASN A 12 -3.74 27.86 41.49
N ALA A 13 -3.04 28.81 40.88
CA ALA A 13 -1.81 29.39 41.39
C ALA A 13 -2.15 30.49 42.41
N ASP A 14 -1.62 30.39 43.62
CA ASP A 14 -0.91 31.50 44.29
C ASP A 14 -0.25 30.99 45.59
N GLY A 15 0.96 31.46 45.90
CA GLY A 15 1.63 31.17 47.19
C GLY A 15 3.11 30.80 47.12
N THR A 16 3.96 31.83 47.18
CA THR A 16 5.42 31.82 47.36
C THR A 16 5.92 30.95 48.51
N LEU A 17 6.64 29.86 48.23
CA LEU A 17 7.69 29.23 49.06
C LEU A 17 8.64 28.39 48.15
N PRO A 18 9.95 28.27 48.43
CA PRO A 18 10.85 27.45 47.62
C PRO A 18 10.60 25.98 47.97
N VAL A 19 9.60 25.38 47.32
CA VAL A 19 9.35 23.96 47.42
C VAL A 19 10.50 23.26 46.70
N SER A 20 11.39 22.68 47.50
CA SER A 20 12.39 21.72 47.09
C SER A 20 11.86 20.91 45.92
N SER A 21 12.63 20.87 44.82
CA SER A 21 12.28 20.09 43.65
C SER A 21 11.94 18.69 44.12
N SER A 22 10.64 18.38 44.21
CA SER A 22 10.16 17.06 44.59
C SER A 22 10.77 16.16 43.55
N HIS A 23 11.82 15.46 43.99
CA HIS A 23 12.63 14.58 43.18
C HIS A 23 11.74 13.36 42.95
N ARG A 24 10.70 13.53 42.13
CA ARG A 24 9.90 12.40 41.66
C ARG A 24 10.93 11.46 41.07
N PRO A 25 11.08 10.26 41.65
CA PRO A 25 12.16 9.37 41.24
C PRO A 25 11.99 9.13 39.76
N ARG A 26 12.98 9.54 38.97
CA ARG A 26 12.99 9.29 37.53
C ARG A 26 12.79 7.79 37.37
N LYS A 27 11.74 7.39 36.64
CA LYS A 27 11.50 5.98 36.35
C LYS A 27 12.71 5.46 35.58
N ILE A 28 13.55 4.65 36.23
CA ILE A 28 14.69 4.04 35.57
C ILE A 28 14.27 2.74 34.89
N SER A 29 14.71 2.56 33.65
CA SER A 29 14.47 1.36 32.85
C SER A 29 15.32 0.17 33.29
N THR A 30 16.49 0.44 33.86
CA THR A 30 17.54 -0.56 34.13
C THR A 30 18.30 -0.18 35.39
N ALA A 31 18.47 -1.12 36.31
CA ALA A 31 19.38 -0.96 37.45
C ALA A 31 20.86 -1.05 37.00
N CYS A 32 21.77 -0.40 37.72
CA CYS A 32 23.22 -0.58 37.52
C CYS A 32 23.67 -2.02 37.85
N GLY A 33 24.83 -2.43 37.33
CA GLY A 33 25.36 -3.79 37.48
C GLY A 33 25.51 -4.24 38.94
N ALA A 34 26.01 -3.37 39.82
CA ALA A 34 26.15 -3.67 41.25
C ALA A 34 24.80 -3.88 41.95
N CYS A 35 23.79 -3.06 41.65
CA CYS A 35 22.44 -3.26 42.19
C CYS A 35 21.77 -4.52 41.64
N LYS A 36 21.97 -4.84 40.35
CA LYS A 36 21.51 -6.09 39.73
C LYS A 36 22.10 -7.31 40.43
N GLN A 37 23.42 -7.36 40.60
CA GLN A 37 24.12 -8.47 41.24
C GLN A 37 23.68 -8.68 42.69
N ARG A 38 23.45 -7.59 43.42
CA ARG A 38 23.00 -7.62 44.82
C ARG A 38 21.49 -7.82 44.99
N LYS A 39 20.71 -7.83 43.90
CA LYS A 39 19.23 -7.86 43.92
C LYS A 39 18.60 -6.78 44.81
N THR A 40 19.17 -5.57 44.80
CA THR A 40 18.69 -4.41 45.59
C THR A 40 18.06 -3.35 44.69
N ARG A 41 17.19 -2.51 45.26
CA ARG A 41 16.56 -1.40 44.53
C ARG A 41 17.64 -0.40 44.09
N CYS A 42 17.71 -0.15 42.78
CA CYS A 42 18.50 0.93 42.22
C CYS A 42 17.66 2.20 42.19
N THR A 43 18.20 3.31 42.66
CA THR A 43 17.51 4.61 42.68
C THR A 43 17.71 5.42 41.40
N GLY A 44 18.63 5.00 40.52
CA GLY A 44 19.03 5.78 39.35
C GLY A 44 20.15 6.76 39.68
N GLY A 45 20.59 7.51 38.67
CA GLY A 45 21.74 8.43 38.78
C GLY A 45 23.09 7.71 38.69
N ASN A 46 24.18 8.49 38.67
CA ASN A 46 25.54 7.97 38.61
C ASN A 46 26.49 8.78 39.54
N PRO A 47 26.94 8.19 40.67
CA PRO A 47 26.55 6.88 41.20
C PRO A 47 25.11 6.86 41.74
N CYS A 48 24.44 5.71 41.71
CA CYS A 48 23.16 5.57 42.42
C CYS A 48 23.37 5.56 43.95
N GLU A 49 22.34 5.91 44.71
CA GLU A 49 22.41 6.06 46.18
C GLU A 49 22.98 4.82 46.87
N ALA A 50 22.50 3.62 46.50
CA ALA A 50 23.00 2.36 47.05
C ALA A 50 24.49 2.11 46.76
N CYS A 51 25.00 2.58 45.62
CA CYS A 51 26.41 2.46 45.28
C CYS A 51 27.26 3.54 45.95
N ALA A 52 26.73 4.75 46.11
CA ALA A 52 27.38 5.84 46.83
C ALA A 52 27.63 5.47 48.29
N THR A 53 26.61 4.99 49.00
CA THR A 53 26.71 4.56 50.41
C THR A 53 27.72 3.43 50.59
N ARG A 54 27.82 2.52 49.62
CA ARG A 54 28.71 1.35 49.67
C ARG A 54 30.09 1.61 49.08
N ARG A 55 30.34 2.82 48.55
CA ARG A 55 31.57 3.18 47.82
C ARG A 55 31.96 2.13 46.77
N SER A 56 30.96 1.58 46.07
CA SER A 56 31.16 0.54 45.05
C SER A 56 31.00 1.10 43.64
N PRO A 57 31.71 0.55 42.63
CA PRO A 57 31.58 1.02 41.25
C PRO A 57 30.14 0.94 40.76
N CYS A 58 29.62 2.07 40.26
CA CYS A 58 28.26 2.18 39.72
C CYS A 58 28.32 2.24 38.19
N VAL A 59 28.15 1.09 37.54
CA VAL A 59 28.22 1.01 36.08
C VAL A 59 26.88 0.54 35.54
N TYR A 60 26.32 1.28 34.58
CA TYR A 60 25.14 0.87 33.83
C TYR A 60 25.61 0.22 32.52
N ASP A 61 25.25 -1.04 32.34
CA ASP A 61 25.47 -1.73 31.07
C ASP A 61 24.20 -1.60 30.21
N ALA A 62 24.27 -0.74 29.20
CA ALA A 62 23.18 -0.53 28.25
C ALA A 62 22.82 -1.81 27.47
N THR A 63 23.76 -2.75 27.33
CA THR A 63 23.55 -4.02 26.61
C THR A 63 22.84 -5.08 27.46
N SER A 64 22.79 -4.89 28.78
CA SER A 64 22.24 -5.87 29.71
C SER A 64 20.69 -5.95 29.74
N ASP A 65 19.98 -5.04 29.07
CA ASP A 65 18.52 -5.14 28.91
C ASP A 65 18.16 -6.03 27.71
N GLN A 66 18.45 -7.31 27.87
CA GLN A 66 18.18 -8.32 26.85
C GLN A 66 16.68 -8.43 26.53
N ARG A 67 15.80 -8.11 27.50
CA ARG A 67 14.35 -8.09 27.29
C ARG A 67 13.96 -7.03 26.26
N ARG A 68 14.46 -5.80 26.38
CA ARG A 68 14.23 -4.74 25.39
C ARG A 68 14.83 -5.08 24.03
N LYS A 69 16.03 -5.66 24.00
CA LYS A 69 16.66 -6.11 22.74
C LYS A 69 15.79 -7.13 22.02
N ILE A 70 15.29 -8.15 22.72
CA ILE A 70 14.40 -9.16 22.15
C ILE A 70 13.08 -8.56 21.69
N ALA A 71 12.46 -7.68 22.48
CA ALA A 71 11.21 -7.02 22.10
C ALA A 71 11.38 -6.16 20.83
N ASN A 72 12.45 -5.36 20.77
CA ASN A 72 12.73 -4.56 19.58
C ASN A 72 13.04 -5.44 18.36
N GLN A 73 13.81 -6.51 18.53
CA GLN A 73 14.10 -7.44 17.44
C GLN A 73 12.84 -8.10 16.88
N ARG A 74 11.89 -8.49 17.76
CA ARG A 74 10.59 -9.04 17.34
C ARG A 74 9.78 -8.02 16.57
N ASN A 75 9.68 -6.79 17.08
CA ASN A 75 8.97 -5.72 16.38
C ASN A 75 9.58 -5.43 15.00
N VAL A 76 10.92 -5.40 14.91
CA VAL A 76 11.62 -5.20 13.62
C VAL A 76 11.32 -6.35 12.66
N GLN A 77 11.32 -7.59 13.14
CA GLN A 77 10.98 -8.75 12.32
C GLN A 77 9.53 -8.68 11.84
N GLU A 78 8.59 -8.38 12.73
CA GLU A 78 7.17 -8.24 12.40
C GLU A 78 6.93 -7.12 11.38
N LEU A 79 7.62 -5.98 11.53
CA LEU A 79 7.59 -4.90 10.56
C LEU A 79 8.15 -5.32 9.19
N ALA A 80 9.24 -6.09 9.17
CA ALA A 80 9.80 -6.61 7.91
C ALA A 80 8.85 -7.62 7.23
N ASP A 81 8.24 -8.53 8.00
CA ASP A 81 7.31 -9.53 7.49
C ASP A 81 6.04 -8.87 6.93
N THR A 82 5.48 -7.89 7.66
CA THR A 82 4.32 -7.11 7.20
C THR A 82 4.65 -6.28 5.97
N GLN A 83 5.86 -5.70 5.86
CA GLN A 83 6.30 -4.99 4.66
C GLN A 83 6.34 -5.91 3.43
N VAL A 84 6.89 -7.13 3.57
CA VAL A 84 6.90 -8.11 2.48
C VAL A 84 5.48 -8.51 2.08
N GLN A 85 4.58 -8.68 3.06
CA GLN A 85 3.18 -9.01 2.78
C GLN A 85 2.46 -7.87 2.03
N LEU A 86 2.65 -6.62 2.47
CA LEU A 86 2.10 -5.45 1.81
C LEU A 86 2.60 -5.30 0.38
N GLU A 87 3.89 -5.55 0.14
CA GLU A 87 4.46 -5.50 -1.21
C GLU A 87 3.84 -6.57 -2.12
N ARG A 88 3.60 -7.79 -1.60
CA ARG A 88 2.88 -8.85 -2.36
C ARG A 88 1.45 -8.45 -2.70
N HIS A 89 0.72 -7.85 -1.76
CA HIS A 89 -0.63 -7.37 -2.00
C HIS A 89 -0.65 -6.20 -3.00
N ARG A 90 0.31 -5.27 -2.89
CA ARG A 90 0.50 -4.15 -3.82
C ARG A 90 0.71 -4.65 -5.24
N GLN A 91 1.62 -5.62 -5.43
CA GLN A 91 1.89 -6.21 -6.74
C GLN A 91 0.65 -6.89 -7.33
N LEU A 92 -0.10 -7.63 -6.52
CA LEU A 92 -1.31 -8.30 -6.99
C LEU A 92 -2.41 -7.30 -7.37
N LEU A 93 -2.78 -6.39 -6.48
CA LEU A 93 -3.85 -5.41 -6.71
C LEU A 93 -3.50 -4.48 -7.86
N GLY A 94 -2.29 -3.92 -7.84
CA GLY A 94 -1.81 -3.04 -8.89
C GLY A 94 -1.70 -3.76 -10.24
N GLY A 95 -1.21 -4.99 -10.26
CA GLY A 95 -1.06 -5.75 -11.49
C GLY A 95 -2.41 -6.06 -12.14
N MET A 96 -3.44 -6.40 -11.34
CA MET A 96 -4.81 -6.55 -11.86
C MET A 96 -5.34 -5.25 -12.47
N ILE A 97 -5.15 -4.11 -11.79
CA ILE A 97 -5.55 -2.80 -12.31
C ILE A 97 -4.81 -2.48 -13.61
N ALA A 98 -3.51 -2.77 -13.67
CA ALA A 98 -2.67 -2.52 -14.85
C ALA A 98 -3.10 -3.36 -16.05
N ILE A 99 -3.40 -4.66 -15.84
CA ILE A 99 -3.93 -5.53 -16.90
C ILE A 99 -5.26 -4.99 -17.42
N VAL A 100 -6.16 -4.54 -16.54
CA VAL A 100 -7.45 -3.96 -16.95
C VAL A 100 -7.29 -2.64 -17.71
N LYS A 101 -6.29 -1.83 -17.35
CA LYS A 101 -6.05 -0.53 -17.99
C LYS A 101 -5.35 -0.62 -19.34
N ALA A 102 -4.40 -1.53 -19.49
CA ALA A 102 -3.46 -1.53 -20.62
C ALA A 102 -3.27 -2.89 -21.30
N GLY A 103 -3.83 -3.96 -20.73
CA GLY A 103 -3.81 -5.28 -21.34
C GLY A 103 -4.69 -5.33 -22.58
N ASP A 104 -4.34 -6.21 -23.51
CA ASP A 104 -5.17 -6.53 -24.66
C ASP A 104 -6.40 -7.36 -24.24
N TYR A 105 -7.22 -7.72 -25.24
CA TYR A 105 -8.43 -8.51 -25.01
C TYR A 105 -8.11 -9.88 -24.40
N GLU A 106 -7.03 -10.53 -24.84
CA GLU A 106 -6.63 -11.85 -24.36
C GLU A 106 -6.17 -11.79 -22.90
N ALA A 107 -5.28 -10.86 -22.54
CA ALA A 107 -4.82 -10.68 -21.17
C ALA A 107 -5.98 -10.38 -20.21
N ASN A 108 -6.95 -9.56 -20.64
CA ASN A 108 -8.15 -9.27 -19.86
C ASN A 108 -9.09 -10.47 -19.72
N SER A 109 -9.30 -11.22 -20.80
CA SER A 109 -10.09 -12.45 -20.80
C SER A 109 -9.47 -13.52 -19.91
N ASP A 110 -8.15 -13.67 -19.97
CA ASP A 110 -7.39 -14.63 -19.20
C ASP A 110 -7.40 -14.28 -17.72
N LEU A 111 -7.18 -13.00 -17.37
CA LEU A 111 -7.32 -12.54 -15.98
C LEU A 111 -8.73 -12.84 -15.44
N ASN A 112 -9.77 -12.54 -16.23
CA ASN A 112 -11.16 -12.84 -15.89
C ASN A 112 -11.42 -14.34 -15.70
N ARG A 113 -10.82 -15.19 -16.54
CA ARG A 113 -10.93 -16.65 -16.45
C ARG A 113 -10.26 -17.16 -15.17
N VAL A 114 -9.06 -16.70 -14.86
CA VAL A 114 -8.32 -17.08 -13.65
C VAL A 114 -9.10 -16.67 -12.41
N ILE A 115 -9.60 -15.43 -12.33
CA ILE A 115 -10.41 -14.96 -11.18
C ILE A 115 -11.67 -15.82 -10.99
N ARG A 116 -12.40 -16.15 -12.07
CA ARG A 116 -13.64 -16.95 -11.98
C ARG A 116 -13.40 -18.44 -11.74
N SER A 117 -12.21 -18.95 -12.03
CA SER A 117 -11.87 -20.36 -11.85
C SER A 117 -11.69 -20.79 -10.39
N GLY A 118 -11.67 -19.84 -9.44
CA GLY A 118 -11.55 -20.13 -8.01
C GLY A 118 -10.17 -20.58 -7.57
N VAL A 119 -9.11 -20.25 -8.32
CA VAL A 119 -7.72 -20.51 -7.91
C VAL A 119 -7.37 -19.73 -6.65
N ASP A 120 -6.38 -20.22 -5.91
CA ASP A 120 -5.86 -19.50 -4.76
C ASP A 120 -5.14 -18.19 -5.16
N LEU A 121 -4.95 -17.32 -4.17
CA LEU A 121 -4.35 -16.00 -4.36
C LEU A 121 -2.90 -16.08 -4.85
N SER A 122 -2.17 -17.16 -4.55
CA SER A 122 -0.78 -17.32 -4.95
C SER A 122 -0.67 -17.61 -6.44
N GLN A 123 -1.58 -18.44 -6.97
CA GLN A 123 -1.69 -18.74 -8.39
C GLN A 123 -2.14 -17.50 -9.18
N LEU A 124 -3.15 -16.77 -8.68
CA LEU A 124 -3.55 -15.50 -9.29
C LEU A 124 -2.39 -14.49 -9.29
N ALA A 125 -1.67 -14.34 -8.18
CA ALA A 125 -0.51 -13.46 -8.10
C ALA A 125 0.66 -13.91 -8.99
N ALA A 126 0.81 -15.22 -9.25
CA ALA A 126 1.79 -15.71 -10.22
C ALA A 126 1.39 -15.32 -11.66
N HIS A 127 0.13 -15.52 -12.03
CA HIS A 127 -0.39 -15.12 -13.34
C HIS A 127 -0.24 -13.60 -13.56
N VAL A 128 -0.72 -12.77 -12.62
CA VAL A 128 -0.64 -11.32 -12.71
C VAL A 128 0.80 -10.81 -12.84
N ARG A 129 1.73 -11.37 -12.05
CA ARG A 129 3.16 -11.01 -12.15
C ARG A 129 3.77 -11.45 -13.48
N ASN A 130 3.36 -12.58 -14.04
CA ASN A 130 3.83 -13.02 -15.34
C ASN A 130 3.38 -12.08 -16.46
N GLU A 131 2.10 -11.68 -16.43
CA GLU A 131 1.55 -10.72 -17.39
C GLU A 131 2.25 -9.36 -17.33
N CYS A 132 2.44 -8.81 -16.12
CA CYS A 132 3.16 -7.55 -15.95
C CYS A 132 4.60 -7.61 -16.50
N ARG A 133 5.30 -8.74 -16.29
CA ARG A 133 6.68 -8.91 -16.79
C ARG A 133 6.75 -9.11 -18.31
N SER A 134 5.73 -9.71 -18.90
CA SER A 134 5.72 -10.09 -20.32
C SER A 134 5.19 -8.98 -21.22
N ASN A 135 4.44 -8.02 -20.68
CA ASN A 135 3.83 -6.93 -21.44
C ASN A 135 4.29 -5.56 -20.93
N VAL A 136 5.03 -4.83 -21.78
CA VAL A 136 5.60 -3.52 -21.45
C VAL A 136 4.52 -2.47 -21.17
N ALA A 137 3.38 -2.50 -21.88
CA ALA A 137 2.30 -1.54 -21.65
C ALA A 137 1.64 -1.77 -20.28
N ILE A 138 1.46 -3.03 -19.89
CA ILE A 138 0.95 -3.40 -18.55
C ILE A 138 1.96 -2.98 -17.48
N GLN A 139 3.26 -3.24 -17.67
CA GLN A 139 4.29 -2.81 -16.71
C GLN A 139 4.31 -1.28 -16.54
N GLN A 140 4.27 -0.53 -17.65
CA GLN A 140 4.23 0.92 -17.61
C GLN A 140 2.96 1.45 -16.92
N ALA A 141 1.82 0.82 -17.17
CA ALA A 141 0.58 1.15 -16.49
C ALA A 141 0.67 0.87 -14.99
N PHE A 142 1.33 -0.22 -14.58
CA PHE A 142 1.58 -0.56 -13.17
C PHE A 142 2.46 0.48 -12.48
N ASP A 143 3.56 0.89 -13.11
CA ASP A 143 4.51 1.85 -12.55
C ASP A 143 3.88 3.24 -12.33
N GLN A 144 2.83 3.56 -13.09
CA GLN A 144 2.06 4.80 -12.96
C GLN A 144 0.94 4.73 -11.90
N ILE A 145 0.70 3.58 -11.26
CA ILE A 145 -0.32 3.47 -10.22
C ILE A 145 0.17 4.16 -8.94
N GLU A 146 -0.57 5.16 -8.50
CA GLU A 146 -0.45 5.71 -7.16
C GLU A 146 -1.23 4.83 -6.18
N PHE A 147 -0.53 4.24 -5.21
CA PHE A 147 -1.13 3.37 -4.18
C PHE A 147 -1.43 4.13 -2.88
N ASN A 148 -1.49 5.46 -2.96
CA ASN A 148 -1.89 6.28 -1.84
C ASN A 148 -3.42 6.39 -1.84
N ILE A 149 -4.06 5.84 -0.83
CA ILE A 149 -5.50 5.95 -0.63
C ILE A 149 -5.73 7.03 0.42
N ASP A 150 -5.45 8.28 0.05
CA ASP A 150 -5.79 9.44 0.87
C ASP A 150 -7.14 10.00 0.41
N GLY A 151 -8.14 9.96 1.29
CA GLY A 151 -9.49 10.44 0.98
C GLY A 151 -10.34 10.64 2.23
N PRO A 152 -11.39 11.47 2.15
CA PRO A 152 -12.36 11.62 3.24
C PRO A 152 -13.01 10.28 3.57
N LEU A 153 -13.30 10.04 4.86
CA LEU A 153 -13.95 8.79 5.32
C LEU A 153 -15.33 8.58 4.64
N GLU A 154 -15.97 9.66 4.21
CA GLU A 154 -17.18 9.65 3.41
C GLU A 154 -16.80 9.53 1.92
N LEU A 155 -16.89 8.31 1.39
CA LEU A 155 -16.69 8.04 -0.04
C LEU A 155 -18.01 8.27 -0.80
N PRO A 156 -17.97 8.89 -2.00
CA PRO A 156 -19.16 9.00 -2.85
C PRO A 156 -19.71 7.63 -3.21
N SER A 157 -21.02 7.53 -3.40
CA SER A 157 -21.65 6.25 -3.76
C SER A 157 -21.15 5.76 -5.13
N PRO A 158 -21.12 4.43 -5.39
CA PRO A 158 -20.67 3.90 -6.68
C PRO A 158 -21.40 4.54 -7.88
N THR A 159 -22.68 4.84 -7.72
CA THR A 159 -23.49 5.53 -8.74
C THR A 159 -23.04 6.98 -8.97
N GLN A 160 -22.64 7.71 -7.93
CA GLN A 160 -22.10 9.07 -8.07
C GLN A 160 -20.76 9.06 -8.82
N ILE A 161 -19.92 8.07 -8.54
CA ILE A 161 -18.64 7.89 -9.25
C ILE A 161 -18.91 7.64 -10.72
N LEU A 162 -19.77 6.66 -11.06
CA LEU A 162 -20.09 6.31 -12.45
C LEU A 162 -20.74 7.47 -13.23
N SER A 163 -21.59 8.28 -12.59
CA SER A 163 -22.21 9.46 -13.22
C SER A 163 -21.21 10.58 -13.56
N GLY A 164 -20.08 10.64 -12.84
CA GLY A 164 -19.01 11.61 -13.11
C GLY A 164 -18.06 11.21 -14.25
N ILE A 165 -18.13 9.95 -14.72
CA ILE A 165 -17.26 9.41 -15.78
C ILE A 165 -17.85 9.61 -17.18
N ASN A 166 -18.82 10.51 -17.34
CA ASN A 166 -19.33 10.87 -18.66
C ASN A 166 -18.18 11.41 -19.50
N THR A 167 -17.71 10.55 -20.40
CA THR A 167 -16.76 10.85 -21.45
C THR A 167 -17.36 11.94 -22.33
N ASP A 168 -16.72 13.11 -22.38
CA ASP A 168 -16.81 14.01 -23.52
C ASP A 168 -16.02 13.36 -24.67
N PRO A 169 -16.63 12.92 -25.78
CA PRO A 169 -15.99 13.08 -27.07
C PRO A 169 -16.38 14.47 -27.54
N SER A 170 -15.50 15.46 -27.36
CA SER A 170 -15.62 16.70 -28.14
C SER A 170 -15.68 16.32 -29.63
N PRO A 171 -16.77 16.64 -30.36
CA PRO A 171 -16.75 16.51 -31.81
C PRO A 171 -15.86 17.64 -32.33
N THR A 172 -14.74 17.26 -32.94
CA THR A 172 -13.91 18.16 -33.72
C THR A 172 -14.80 18.88 -34.73
N THR A 173 -15.03 20.17 -34.50
CA THR A 173 -15.74 21.07 -35.41
C THR A 173 -14.91 21.24 -36.67
N MET A 174 -15.21 20.43 -37.68
CA MET A 174 -14.69 20.59 -39.04
C MET A 174 -15.26 21.89 -39.62
N SER A 175 -14.51 22.97 -39.50
CA SER A 175 -14.75 24.22 -40.24
C SER A 175 -14.47 23.96 -41.72
N ARG A 176 -15.54 23.82 -42.51
CA ARG A 176 -15.47 23.85 -43.97
C ARG A 176 -15.34 25.30 -44.45
N GLY A 177 -14.11 25.68 -44.81
CA GLY A 177 -13.82 26.82 -45.68
C GLY A 177 -13.58 26.32 -47.11
N SER A 178 -14.37 26.82 -48.05
CA SER A 178 -14.34 26.50 -49.47
C SER A 178 -13.15 27.15 -50.20
N GLY A 179 -12.54 26.44 -51.17
CA GLY A 179 -11.52 27.01 -52.05
C GLY A 179 -10.98 26.07 -53.14
N SER A 180 -11.72 26.01 -54.26
CA SER A 180 -11.27 25.85 -55.66
C SER A 180 -10.27 24.77 -56.11
N ASN A 181 -10.81 23.84 -56.92
CA ASN A 181 -10.38 23.40 -58.25
C ASN A 181 -8.89 23.11 -58.56
N SER A 182 -8.62 21.85 -58.89
CA SER A 182 -7.87 21.51 -60.11
C SER A 182 -8.22 20.11 -60.62
N ASP A 183 -8.66 20.11 -61.88
CA ASP A 183 -8.96 19.03 -62.80
C ASP A 183 -7.92 17.89 -62.85
N SER A 184 -8.38 16.64 -62.99
CA SER A 184 -7.80 15.62 -63.87
C SER A 184 -8.63 14.33 -63.84
N SER A 185 -9.47 14.19 -64.85
CA SER A 185 -10.16 12.95 -65.25
C SER A 185 -9.18 11.91 -65.79
N ILE A 186 -9.27 10.66 -65.32
CA ILE A 186 -9.18 9.46 -66.19
C ILE A 186 -10.21 8.44 -65.68
N GLU A 187 -11.06 8.00 -66.60
CA GLU A 187 -12.17 7.06 -66.43
C GLU A 187 -11.82 5.69 -67.08
N LEU A 188 -12.59 4.65 -66.69
CA LEU A 188 -12.87 3.36 -67.37
C LEU A 188 -11.81 2.24 -67.19
N GLN A 189 -12.12 0.96 -66.92
CA GLN A 189 -13.36 0.13 -66.96
C GLN A 189 -13.08 -1.16 -66.14
N LEU A 190 -13.96 -1.60 -65.22
CA LEU A 190 -15.01 -2.64 -65.38
C LEU A 190 -14.57 -4.00 -65.96
N LEU A 191 -14.81 -5.07 -65.18
CA LEU A 191 -15.60 -6.29 -65.49
C LEU A 191 -15.35 -7.33 -64.37
N SER A 192 -16.31 -7.54 -63.46
CA SER A 192 -17.34 -8.61 -63.48
C SER A 192 -16.78 -10.04 -63.43
N SER A 193 -17.12 -10.78 -62.36
CA SER A 193 -17.84 -12.07 -62.42
C SER A 193 -17.86 -12.78 -61.05
N ASN A 194 -19.02 -12.84 -60.41
CA ASN A 194 -19.41 -13.97 -59.54
C ASN A 194 -19.94 -15.09 -60.46
N PRO A 195 -19.73 -16.38 -60.11
CA PRO A 195 -20.86 -17.12 -59.54
C PRO A 195 -20.48 -18.20 -58.50
N THR A 196 -21.35 -18.40 -57.50
CA THR A 196 -21.64 -19.69 -56.82
C THR A 196 -22.58 -20.51 -57.73
N PRO A 197 -22.88 -21.82 -57.55
CA PRO A 197 -22.94 -22.57 -56.28
C PRO A 197 -22.58 -24.09 -56.37
N ASP A 198 -22.84 -24.76 -55.24
CA ASP A 198 -23.41 -26.10 -55.09
C ASP A 198 -22.60 -27.25 -54.42
N SER A 199 -23.18 -27.65 -53.29
CA SER A 199 -23.35 -28.98 -52.69
C SER A 199 -22.36 -30.11 -53.01
N HIS A 200 -21.79 -30.72 -51.95
CA HIS A 200 -21.79 -32.19 -51.82
C HIS A 200 -21.79 -32.64 -50.36
N LEU A 201 -22.91 -33.28 -50.02
CA LEU A 201 -23.12 -34.22 -48.91
C LEU A 201 -22.16 -35.40 -49.07
N SER A 202 -21.46 -35.84 -48.03
CA SER A 202 -21.12 -37.27 -47.89
C SER A 202 -20.71 -37.65 -46.46
N SER A 203 -21.61 -38.43 -45.86
CA SER A 203 -21.39 -39.34 -44.74
C SER A 203 -20.50 -40.52 -45.15
N CYS A 204 -19.69 -41.04 -44.21
CA CYS A 204 -19.24 -42.43 -44.02
C CYS A 204 -17.80 -42.52 -43.48
N ARG A 205 -17.63 -42.71 -42.16
CA ARG A 205 -17.28 -43.99 -41.51
C ARG A 205 -17.13 -43.82 -40.00
#